data_AF-A0A671MNX6-F1
#
_entry.id   AF-A0A671MNX6-F1
#
_cell.length_a   1.000
_cell.length_b   1.000
_cell.length_c   1.000
_cell.angle_alpha   90.00
_cell.angle_beta   90.00
_cell.angle_gamma   90.00
#
_symmetry.space_group_name_H-M   'P 1'
#
loop_
_entity.id
_entity.type
_entity.pdbx_description
1 polymer ?
#
loop_
_entity_poly.entity_id
_entity_poly.type
_entity_poly.pdbx_seq_one_letter_code
_entity_poly.pdbx_strand_id
1 'polypeptide(L)'
;MKKIIIGIGGMTNGGKTTLSKSLQELLHNSLVISQDNFFKVLLVPADVTLDALHMDRMMAGIGSWQEDPRGFMMSRDPSVKSTASEPSNVFVLIVEGFLIFNHG
;
A
#
# COMPACT_ATOMS: atom_id res chain seq x y z
N MET A 1 17.11 -6.54 -8.18
CA MET A 1 15.96 -6.35 -7.28
C MET A 1 14.67 -6.59 -8.06
N LYS A 2 13.94 -7.63 -7.68
CA LYS A 2 12.60 -7.95 -8.19
C LYS A 2 11.57 -7.22 -7.34
N LYS A 3 10.54 -6.67 -7.96
CA LYS A 3 9.48 -5.88 -7.31
C LYS A 3 8.15 -6.53 -7.66
N ILE A 4 7.30 -6.76 -6.67
CA ILE A 4 5.95 -7.31 -6.84
C ILE A 4 4.97 -6.32 -6.21
N ILE A 5 3.91 -5.98 -6.95
CA ILE A 5 2.79 -5.20 -6.42
C ILE A 5 1.56 -6.11 -6.40
N ILE A 6 0.93 -6.23 -5.24
CA ILE A 6 -0.30 -6.99 -5.01
C ILE A 6 -1.43 -5.98 -4.77
N GLY A 7 -2.41 -5.93 -5.67
CA GLY A 7 -3.62 -5.13 -5.49
C GLY A 7 -4.72 -5.92 -4.80
N ILE A 8 -5.23 -5.42 -3.67
CA ILE A 8 -6.33 -6.02 -2.91
C ILE A 8 -7.56 -5.10 -2.97
N GLY A 9 -8.41 -5.38 -3.97
CA GLY A 9 -9.69 -4.72 -4.17
C GLY A 9 -10.83 -5.35 -3.37
N GLY A 10 -11.98 -4.67 -3.28
CA GLY A 10 -13.20 -5.24 -2.71
C GLY A 10 -14.11 -4.22 -2.01
N MET A 11 -15.33 -4.67 -1.68
CA MET A 11 -16.35 -3.83 -1.02
C MET A 11 -15.89 -3.33 0.36
N THR A 12 -16.53 -2.25 0.83
CA THR A 12 -16.38 -1.71 2.18
C THR A 12 -16.70 -2.79 3.23
N ASN A 13 -15.90 -2.87 4.29
CA ASN A 13 -16.00 -3.91 5.33
C ASN A 13 -15.81 -5.37 4.86
N GLY A 14 -15.37 -5.62 3.63
CA GLY A 14 -15.12 -6.97 3.10
C GLY A 14 -13.84 -7.67 3.60
N GLY A 15 -13.16 -7.14 4.62
CA GLY A 15 -11.96 -7.77 5.21
C GLY A 15 -10.61 -7.47 4.53
N LYS A 16 -10.55 -6.49 3.62
CA LYS A 16 -9.33 -6.10 2.88
C LYS A 16 -8.14 -5.80 3.81
N THR A 17 -8.35 -4.98 4.83
CA THR A 17 -7.27 -4.55 5.74
C THR A 17 -6.75 -5.72 6.56
N THR A 18 -7.64 -6.63 6.97
CA THR A 18 -7.26 -7.86 7.67
C THR A 18 -6.40 -8.74 6.76
N LEU A 19 -6.84 -9.00 5.53
CA LEU A 19 -6.08 -9.81 4.57
C LEU A 19 -4.71 -9.17 4.25
N SER A 20 -4.66 -7.86 4.05
CA SER A 20 -3.44 -7.11 3.76
C SER A 20 -2.41 -7.24 4.88
N LYS A 21 -2.85 -7.12 6.14
CA LYS A 21 -1.98 -7.28 7.32
C LYS A 21 -1.49 -8.72 7.47
N SER A 22 -2.37 -9.71 7.32
CA SER A 22 -1.96 -11.12 7.37
C SER A 22 -0.96 -11.47 6.27
N LEU A 23 -1.12 -10.93 5.06
CA LEU A 23 -0.13 -11.08 3.98
C LEU A 23 1.19 -10.38 4.32
N GLN A 24 1.15 -9.20 4.93
CA GLN A 24 2.35 -8.48 5.35
C GLN A 24 3.15 -9.27 6.39
N GLU A 25 2.48 -9.94 7.33
CA GLU A 25 3.11 -10.78 8.35
C GLU A 25 3.76 -12.05 7.74
N LEU A 26 3.16 -12.62 6.69
CA LEU A 26 3.67 -13.82 6.02
C LEU A 26 4.77 -13.52 4.99
N LEU A 27 4.79 -12.31 4.43
CA LEU A 27 5.71 -11.92 3.35
C LEU A 27 6.87 -11.08 3.89
N HIS A 28 8.09 -11.54 3.64
CA HIS A 28 9.31 -10.78 3.93
C HIS A 28 9.43 -9.57 3.01
N ASN A 29 10.08 -8.50 3.49
CA ASN A 29 10.29 -7.26 2.73
C ASN A 29 8.98 -6.71 2.12
N SER A 30 7.90 -6.73 2.91
CA SER A 30 6.57 -6.32 2.48
C SER A 30 6.09 -5.03 3.16
N LEU A 31 5.31 -4.23 2.44
CA LEU A 31 4.73 -2.99 2.93
C LEU A 31 3.27 -2.86 2.45
N VAL A 32 2.40 -2.32 3.31
CA VAL A 32 1.01 -2.01 2.97
C VAL A 32 0.82 -0.50 2.72
N ILE A 33 0.19 -0.16 1.59
CA ILE A 33 -0.39 1.16 1.33
C ILE A 33 -1.91 0.99 1.29
N SER A 34 -2.60 1.61 2.24
CA SER A 34 -4.06 1.62 2.29
C SER A 34 -4.61 2.89 1.66
N GLN A 35 -5.53 2.75 0.71
CA GLN A 35 -6.24 3.86 0.06
C GLN A 35 -6.97 4.75 1.07
N ASP A 36 -7.46 4.17 2.17
CA ASP A 36 -8.19 4.90 3.21
C ASP A 36 -7.32 5.95 3.92
N ASN A 37 -5.99 5.81 3.88
CA ASN A 37 -5.06 6.81 4.42
C ASN A 37 -4.96 8.08 3.58
N PHE A 38 -5.60 8.11 2.40
CA PHE A 38 -5.55 9.23 1.45
C PHE A 38 -6.87 9.99 1.35
N PHE A 39 -7.85 9.73 2.22
CA PHE A 39 -9.06 10.56 2.28
C PHE A 39 -8.71 12.03 2.58
N LYS A 40 -9.28 12.93 1.79
CA LYS A 40 -9.27 14.37 2.07
C LYS A 40 -10.12 14.61 3.32
N VAL A 41 -9.66 15.48 4.22
CA VAL A 41 -10.46 15.90 5.38
C VAL A 41 -11.65 16.71 4.87
N LEU A 42 -12.81 16.06 4.69
CA LEU A 42 -14.02 16.70 4.18
C LEU A 42 -14.91 17.11 5.35
N LEU A 43 -15.27 18.41 5.38
CA LEU A 43 -16.25 19.02 6.31
C LEU A 43 -17.72 18.71 5.93
N VAL A 44 -17.94 17.92 4.88
CA VAL A 44 -19.24 17.69 4.23
C VAL A 44 -19.37 16.18 3.95
N PRO A 45 -20.57 15.56 4.04
CA PRO A 45 -20.72 14.15 3.70
C PRO A 45 -20.41 13.99 2.21
N ALA A 46 -19.23 13.46 1.91
CA ALA A 46 -18.78 13.29 0.55
C ALA A 46 -19.45 12.07 -0.05
N ASP A 47 -20.03 12.24 -1.23
CA ASP A 47 -20.22 11.13 -2.15
C ASP A 47 -18.87 10.42 -2.30
N VAL A 48 -18.84 9.10 -2.05
CA VAL A 48 -17.65 8.22 -2.08
C VAL A 48 -17.08 8.07 -3.50
N THR A 49 -16.61 9.19 -4.04
CA THR A 49 -16.04 9.35 -5.38
C THR A 49 -14.52 9.45 -5.29
N LEU A 50 -13.83 9.27 -6.43
CA LEU A 50 -12.37 9.42 -6.51
C LEU A 50 -11.89 10.81 -6.05
N ASP A 51 -12.73 11.84 -6.20
CA ASP A 51 -12.42 13.20 -5.80
C ASP A 51 -12.26 13.37 -4.28
N ALA A 52 -12.80 12.44 -3.48
CA ALA A 52 -12.61 12.43 -2.03
C ALA A 52 -11.20 11.97 -1.61
N LEU A 53 -10.38 11.47 -2.55
CA LEU A 53 -9.08 10.87 -2.27
C LEU A 53 -7.93 11.72 -2.87
N HIS A 54 -6.83 11.81 -2.14
CA HIS A 54 -5.53 12.27 -2.64
C HIS A 54 -4.84 11.15 -3.44
N MET A 55 -5.44 10.75 -4.56
CA MET A 55 -4.90 9.68 -5.43
C MET A 55 -3.53 10.04 -6.00
N ASP A 56 -3.28 11.31 -6.26
CA ASP A 56 -1.98 11.86 -6.65
C ASP A 56 -0.88 11.50 -5.64
N ARG A 57 -1.16 11.70 -4.35
CA ARG A 57 -0.21 11.38 -3.27
C ARG A 57 -0.04 9.87 -3.09
N MET A 58 -1.10 9.10 -3.28
CA MET A 58 -1.05 7.64 -3.22
C MET A 58 -0.17 7.08 -4.34
N MET A 59 -0.38 7.52 -5.58
CA MET A 59 0.40 7.10 -6.74
C MET A 59 1.85 7.57 -6.66
N ALA A 60 2.11 8.78 -6.16
CA ALA A 60 3.46 9.24 -5.87
C ALA A 60 4.16 8.34 -4.84
N GLY A 61 3.46 7.89 -3.79
CA GLY A 61 3.98 6.94 -2.81
C GLY A 61 4.32 5.58 -3.43
N ILE A 62 3.47 5.07 -4.33
CA ILE A 62 3.74 3.84 -5.09
C ILE A 62 4.97 4.03 -5.99
N GLY A 63 5.06 5.15 -6.70
CA GLY A 63 6.21 5.49 -7.55
C GLY A 63 7.52 5.57 -6.76
N SER A 64 7.53 6.25 -5.61
CA SER A 64 8.71 6.32 -4.74
C SER A 64 9.13 4.94 -4.21
N TRP A 65 8.17 4.07 -3.88
CA TRP A 65 8.49 2.68 -3.54
C TRP A 65 9.02 1.91 -4.74
N GLN A 66 8.47 2.13 -5.94
CA GLN A 66 8.96 1.48 -7.15
C GLN A 66 10.39 1.91 -7.50
N GLU A 67 10.82 3.14 -7.20
CA GLU A 67 12.20 3.57 -7.40
C GLU A 67 13.15 2.87 -6.41
N ASP A 68 12.91 3.05 -5.11
CA ASP A 68 13.72 2.46 -4.03
C ASP A 68 12.85 1.80 -2.94
N PRO A 69 12.48 0.51 -3.11
CA PRO A 69 11.68 -0.21 -2.14
C PRO A 69 12.32 -0.27 -0.75
N ARG A 70 13.66 -0.40 -0.69
CA ARG A 70 14.38 -0.56 0.58
C ARG A 70 14.40 0.75 1.35
N GLY A 71 14.82 1.84 0.71
CA GLY A 71 14.84 3.16 1.35
C GLY A 71 13.44 3.62 1.76
N PHE A 72 12.44 3.36 0.92
CA PHE A 72 11.05 3.68 1.23
C PHE A 72 10.53 2.93 2.47
N MET A 73 10.79 1.63 2.58
CA MET A 73 10.41 0.85 3.77
C MET A 73 11.10 1.35 5.03
N MET A 74 12.42 1.57 4.98
CA MET A 74 13.19 2.09 6.13
C MET A 74 12.71 3.46 6.60
N SER A 75 12.23 4.31 5.68
CA SER A 75 11.68 5.64 6.03
C SER A 75 10.35 5.58 6.79
N ARG A 76 9.55 4.51 6.58
CA ARG A 76 8.22 4.35 7.18
C ARG A 76 8.23 3.54 8.45
N ASP A 77 9.10 2.54 8.51
CA ASP A 77 9.26 1.72 9.69
C ASP A 77 10.75 1.35 9.88
N PRO A 78 11.47 2.10 10.73
CA PRO A 78 12.86 1.83 11.06
C PRO A 78 13.09 0.47 11.73
N SER A 79 12.02 -0.17 12.25
CA SER A 79 12.08 -1.46 12.92
C SER A 79 11.99 -2.65 11.95
N VAL A 80 11.72 -2.40 10.66
CA VAL A 80 11.81 -3.40 9.58
C VAL A 80 13.27 -3.81 9.42
N LYS A 81 13.69 -4.73 10.29
CA LYS A 81 14.92 -5.49 10.13
C LYS A 81 14.67 -6.43 8.96
N SER A 82 15.53 -6.40 7.95
CA SER A 82 15.60 -7.49 6.96
C SER A 82 15.84 -8.81 7.70
N THR A 83 14.78 -9.52 8.05
CA THR A 83 14.81 -10.77 8.82
C THR A 83 15.13 -11.98 7.94
N ALA A 84 16.06 -11.84 7.00
CA ALA A 84 16.48 -12.96 6.17
C ALA A 84 18.00 -13.08 6.15
N SER A 85 18.47 -14.26 6.55
CA SER A 85 19.85 -14.75 6.46
C SER A 85 20.36 -14.83 5.02
N GLU A 86 19.50 -14.64 4.02
CA GLU A 86 19.81 -14.42 2.62
C GLU A 86 18.95 -13.24 2.14
N PRO A 87 19.50 -12.22 1.47
CA PRO A 87 18.69 -11.12 0.98
C PRO A 87 17.74 -11.65 -0.09
N SER A 88 16.50 -11.95 0.28
CA SER A 88 15.46 -12.17 -0.71
C SER A 88 15.41 -10.92 -1.58
N ASN A 89 15.85 -11.06 -2.83
CA ASN A 89 15.99 -9.95 -3.77
C ASN A 89 14.61 -9.49 -4.28
N VAL A 90 13.54 -9.81 -3.56
CA VAL A 90 12.13 -9.55 -3.89
C VAL A 90 11.55 -8.64 -2.82
N PHE A 91 10.97 -7.52 -3.25
CA PHE A 91 10.22 -6.60 -2.41
C PHE A 91 8.75 -6.63 -2.82
N VAL A 92 7.86 -6.62 -1.83
CA VAL A 92 6.42 -6.72 -2.05
C VAL A 92 5.72 -5.45 -1.57
N LEU A 93 4.97 -4.81 -2.45
CA LEU A 93 4.04 -3.75 -2.09
C LEU A 93 2.62 -4.29 -2.14
N ILE A 94 1.91 -4.21 -1.03
CA ILE A 94 0.49 -4.53 -0.95
C ILE A 94 -0.26 -3.21 -1.03
N VAL A 95 -1.10 -3.04 -2.04
CA VAL A 95 -1.95 -1.86 -2.22
C VAL A 95 -3.38 -2.30 -2.00
N GLU A 96 -4.05 -1.77 -0.98
CA GLU A 96 -5.45 -2.09 -0.71
C GLU A 96 -6.37 -0.88 -0.86
N GLY A 97 -7.63 -1.14 -1.21
CA GLY A 97 -8.61 -0.09 -1.49
C GLY A 97 -9.84 -0.63 -2.18
N PHE A 98 -10.85 0.22 -2.36
CA PHE A 98 -12.11 -0.14 -3.03
C PHE A 98 -12.16 0.34 -4.48
N LEU A 99 -11.25 1.24 -4.90
CA LEU A 99 -11.21 1.84 -6.25
C LEU A 99 -9.91 1.56 -7.04
N ILE A 100 -9.17 0.51 -6.72
CA ILE A 100 -7.82 0.27 -7.28
C ILE A 100 -7.82 0.19 -8.84
N PHE A 101 -8.95 -0.15 -9.47
CA PHE A 101 -9.05 -0.32 -10.92
C PHE A 101 -9.72 0.84 -11.69
N ASN A 102 -10.03 1.96 -11.03
CA ASN A 102 -10.80 3.04 -11.67
C ASN A 102 -9.98 4.27 -12.08
N HIS A 103 -8.65 4.16 -12.12
CA HIS A 103 -7.77 5.21 -12.62
C HIS A 103 -7.17 4.77 -13.96
N GLY A 104 -7.81 5.20 -15.05
CA GLY A 104 -7.25 5.17 -16.40
C GLY A 104 -6.41 6.41 -16.68
#